data_AF-A0A2R7K8S9-F1
#
_entry.id   AF-A0A2R7K8S9-F1
#
_cell.length_a   1.000
_cell.length_b   1.000
_cell.length_c   1.000
_cell.angle_alpha   90.00
_cell.angle_beta   90.00
_cell.angle_gamma   90.00
#
_symmetry.space_group_name_H-M   'P 1'
#
loop_
_entity.id
_entity.type
_entity.pdbx_description
1 polymer ?
#
loop_
_entity_poly.entity_id
_entity_poly.type
_entity_poly.pdbx_seq_one_letter_code
_entity_poly.pdbx_strand_id
1 'polypeptide(L)'
;MSNISSNLKYLRKKKGLTQQQFADAIGIKRSLVGAYEEDRAEPKYDLLKKIADFYDFSIDEFINEEINDKWKPNLKAQGSNLRVLSISVDKDDNENIELVPVKASAGYMNGFSDPQYIRELPKFQLPLPSLKQGTFRAFEITGDSMLPIQPGSVVIGEYLDNWNDVKTGETYIIISKNEGVVYKRAGNRFKENKELKLISDNKAYDPYTIPSDDILEIWKAKAYFTSSLPDPTPEPTIETLTTMMSQMQKSLSQLNKN
;
A
#
# COMPACT_ATOMS: atom_id res chain seq x y z
N MET A 1 -21.29 24.06 -17.31
CA MET A 1 -21.78 24.95 -16.24
C MET A 1 -20.82 24.80 -15.08
N SER A 2 -20.40 25.90 -14.46
CA SER A 2 -19.42 25.87 -13.36
C SER A 2 -20.04 25.17 -12.15
N ASN A 3 -19.45 24.07 -11.67
CA ASN A 3 -19.95 23.35 -10.49
C ASN A 3 -19.48 23.97 -9.16
N ILE A 4 -18.74 25.07 -9.22
CA ILE A 4 -18.03 25.69 -8.10
C ILE A 4 -18.97 26.00 -6.92
N SER A 5 -20.13 26.62 -7.18
CA SER A 5 -21.09 27.02 -6.15
C SER A 5 -21.69 25.82 -5.42
N SER A 6 -22.12 24.80 -6.17
CA SER A 6 -22.64 23.53 -5.66
C SER A 6 -21.57 22.75 -4.87
N ASN A 7 -20.37 22.61 -5.43
CA ASN A 7 -19.25 21.90 -4.82
C ASN A 7 -18.82 22.56 -3.50
N LEU A 8 -18.70 23.89 -3.48
CA LEU A 8 -18.33 24.65 -2.28
C LEU A 8 -19.33 24.44 -1.14
N LYS A 9 -20.62 24.54 -1.46
CA LYS A 9 -21.72 24.37 -0.50
C LYS A 9 -21.78 22.95 0.05
N TYR A 10 -21.59 21.95 -0.81
CA TYR A 10 -21.56 20.55 -0.40
C TYR A 10 -20.36 20.27 0.52
N LEU A 11 -19.14 20.67 0.13
CA LEU A 11 -17.92 20.48 0.92
C LEU A 11 -18.01 21.12 2.32
N ARG A 12 -18.52 22.36 2.39
CA ARG A 12 -18.71 23.05 3.67
C ARG A 12 -19.69 22.30 4.57
N LYS A 13 -20.82 21.84 4.03
CA LYS A 13 -21.83 21.07 4.78
C LYS A 13 -21.29 19.72 5.22
N LYS A 14 -20.51 19.03 4.38
CA LYS A 14 -19.89 17.74 4.69
C LYS A 14 -18.92 17.82 5.87
N LYS A 15 -18.17 18.92 6.00
CA LYS A 15 -17.34 19.21 7.18
C LYS A 15 -18.13 19.78 8.37
N GLY A 16 -19.44 20.01 8.26
CA GLY A 16 -20.28 20.56 9.34
C GLY A 16 -20.00 22.03 9.67
N LEU A 17 -19.39 22.79 8.75
CA LEU A 17 -18.99 24.18 8.99
C LEU A 17 -20.12 25.16 8.69
N THR A 18 -20.27 26.18 9.53
CA THR A 18 -21.06 27.38 9.20
C THR A 18 -20.34 28.23 8.14
N GLN A 19 -21.06 29.11 7.45
CA GLN A 19 -20.43 30.04 6.50
C GLN A 19 -19.36 30.93 7.16
N GLN A 20 -19.56 31.30 8.43
CA GLN A 20 -18.59 32.08 9.18
C GLN A 20 -17.31 31.26 9.44
N GLN A 21 -17.46 30.05 9.98
CA GLN A 21 -16.31 29.17 10.26
C GLN A 21 -15.52 28.81 8.99
N PHE A 22 -16.21 28.60 7.86
CA PHE A 22 -15.54 28.37 6.59
C PHE A 22 -14.79 29.62 6.10
N ALA A 23 -15.40 30.81 6.26
CA ALA A 23 -14.76 32.07 5.92
C ALA A 23 -13.48 32.27 6.74
N ASP A 24 -13.53 31.98 8.04
CA ASP A 24 -12.40 32.08 8.96
C ASP A 24 -11.30 31.07 8.60
N ALA A 25 -11.66 29.82 8.25
CA ALA A 25 -10.71 28.78 7.86
C ALA A 25 -9.95 29.09 6.56
N ILE A 26 -10.60 29.73 5.58
CA ILE A 26 -10.02 30.07 4.28
C ILE A 26 -9.40 31.49 4.27
N GLY A 27 -9.71 32.31 5.28
CA GLY A 27 -9.24 33.69 5.40
C GLY A 27 -9.95 34.66 4.47
N ILE A 28 -11.28 34.54 4.35
CA ILE A 28 -12.14 35.44 3.57
C ILE A 28 -13.27 36.00 4.43
N LYS A 29 -13.99 37.01 3.92
CA LYS A 29 -15.18 37.55 4.60
C LYS A 29 -16.37 36.61 4.43
N ARG A 30 -17.18 36.44 5.48
CA ARG A 30 -18.42 35.64 5.45
C ARG A 30 -19.35 35.99 4.28
N SER A 31 -19.47 37.28 3.96
CA SER A 31 -20.31 37.76 2.85
C SER A 31 -19.89 37.18 1.49
N LEU A 32 -18.59 36.92 1.29
CA LEU A 32 -18.08 36.32 0.06
C LEU A 32 -18.47 34.84 -0.05
N VAL A 33 -18.43 34.09 1.06
CA VAL A 33 -18.85 32.68 1.09
C VAL A 33 -20.30 32.55 0.60
N GLY A 34 -21.21 33.38 1.12
CA GLY A 34 -22.61 33.38 0.68
C GLY A 34 -22.76 33.75 -0.80
N ALA A 35 -22.00 34.74 -1.29
CA ALA A 35 -22.03 35.13 -2.69
C ALA A 35 -21.55 34.01 -3.63
N TYR A 36 -20.55 33.23 -3.23
CA TYR A 36 -20.05 32.08 -4.00
C TYR A 36 -21.03 30.90 -3.98
N GLU A 37 -21.65 30.61 -2.83
CA GLU A 37 -22.62 29.50 -2.71
C GLU A 37 -23.94 29.75 -3.44
N GLU A 38 -24.27 31.02 -3.70
CA GLU A 38 -25.49 31.46 -4.39
C GLU A 38 -25.23 31.79 -5.87
N ASP A 39 -24.03 31.52 -6.38
CA ASP A 39 -23.63 31.78 -7.77
C ASP A 39 -23.70 33.29 -8.15
N ARG A 40 -23.65 34.18 -7.15
CA ARG A 40 -23.66 35.65 -7.33
C ARG A 40 -22.27 36.21 -7.62
N ALA A 41 -21.22 35.44 -7.36
CA ALA A 41 -19.85 35.79 -7.62
C ALA A 41 -19.04 34.52 -7.90
N GLU A 42 -17.92 34.66 -8.61
CA GLU A 42 -16.97 33.57 -8.80
C GLU A 42 -15.70 33.77 -7.94
N PRO A 43 -15.20 32.71 -7.29
CA PRO A 43 -13.92 32.74 -6.60
C PRO A 43 -12.78 33.07 -7.56
N LYS A 44 -11.88 33.98 -7.17
CA LYS A 44 -10.64 34.21 -7.92
C LYS A 44 -9.71 33.00 -7.79
N TYR A 45 -8.76 32.89 -8.72
CA TYR A 45 -7.73 31.84 -8.74
C TYR A 45 -7.06 31.62 -7.38
N ASP A 46 -6.64 32.68 -6.68
CA ASP A 46 -6.00 32.55 -5.36
C ASP A 46 -6.89 31.87 -4.31
N LEU A 47 -8.20 32.13 -4.38
CA LEU A 47 -9.17 31.51 -3.48
C LEU A 47 -9.43 30.05 -3.88
N LEU A 48 -9.53 29.76 -5.17
CA LEU A 48 -9.64 28.39 -5.68
C LEU A 48 -8.46 27.54 -5.23
N LYS A 49 -7.24 28.09 -5.28
CA LYS A 49 -6.03 27.43 -4.78
C LYS A 49 -6.10 27.14 -3.29
N LYS A 50 -6.51 28.13 -2.46
CA LYS A 50 -6.68 27.91 -1.01
C LYS A 50 -7.73 26.84 -0.68
N ILE A 51 -8.83 26.81 -1.44
CA ILE A 51 -9.90 25.81 -1.26
C ILE A 51 -9.37 24.42 -1.64
N ALA A 52 -8.66 24.30 -2.76
CA ALA A 52 -7.98 23.09 -3.20
C ALA A 52 -7.01 22.57 -2.13
N ASP A 53 -6.15 23.43 -1.60
CA ASP A 53 -5.19 23.09 -0.54
C ASP A 53 -5.90 22.68 0.78
N PHE A 54 -7.02 23.32 1.12
CA PHE A 54 -7.76 23.03 2.37
C PHE A 54 -8.51 21.69 2.36
N TYR A 55 -8.89 21.20 1.17
CA TYR A 55 -9.64 19.96 0.99
C TYR A 55 -8.85 18.85 0.30
N ASP A 56 -7.58 19.09 -0.06
CA ASP A 56 -6.65 18.14 -0.68
C ASP A 56 -7.16 17.55 -2.00
N PHE A 57 -7.59 18.43 -2.91
CA PHE A 57 -7.98 18.10 -4.29
C PHE A 57 -7.39 19.10 -5.30
N SER A 58 -7.42 18.79 -6.58
CA SER A 58 -7.00 19.72 -7.63
C SER A 58 -8.08 20.76 -7.97
N ILE A 59 -7.64 21.94 -8.43
CA ILE A 59 -8.57 22.98 -8.93
C ILE A 59 -9.41 22.45 -10.10
N ASP A 60 -8.83 21.60 -10.94
CA ASP A 60 -9.49 20.97 -12.08
C ASP A 60 -10.68 20.12 -11.63
N GLU A 61 -10.49 19.23 -10.65
CA GLU A 61 -11.57 18.42 -10.07
C GLU A 61 -12.66 19.31 -9.44
N PHE A 62 -12.26 20.38 -8.75
CA PHE A 62 -13.21 21.28 -8.11
C PHE A 62 -14.12 22.02 -9.10
N ILE A 63 -13.60 22.34 -10.29
CA ILE A 63 -14.34 23.09 -11.31
C ILE A 63 -15.14 22.15 -12.23
N ASN A 64 -14.52 21.05 -12.66
CA ASN A 64 -15.02 20.21 -13.75
C ASN A 64 -15.81 18.99 -13.26
N GLU A 65 -15.64 18.54 -12.02
CA GLU A 65 -16.36 17.38 -11.47
C GLU A 65 -17.54 17.78 -10.58
N GLU A 66 -18.47 16.86 -10.37
CA GLU A 66 -19.58 17.02 -9.43
C GLU A 66 -19.22 16.34 -8.11
N ILE A 67 -18.92 17.15 -7.09
CA ILE A 67 -18.51 16.65 -5.77
C ILE A 67 -19.76 16.30 -4.98
N ASN A 68 -20.04 15.00 -4.87
CA ASN A 68 -21.13 14.43 -4.09
C ASN A 68 -20.67 13.21 -3.25
N ASP A 69 -21.58 12.45 -2.65
CA ASP A 69 -21.23 11.30 -1.80
C ASP A 69 -20.51 10.16 -2.55
N LYS A 70 -20.70 10.08 -3.88
CA LYS A 70 -20.04 9.10 -4.74
C LYS A 70 -18.69 9.59 -5.26
N TRP A 71 -18.43 10.90 -5.16
CA TRP A 71 -17.16 11.48 -5.55
C TRP A 71 -16.06 11.05 -4.60
N LYS A 72 -14.96 10.56 -5.18
CA LYS A 72 -13.72 10.27 -4.47
C LYS A 72 -12.68 11.24 -5.02
N PRO A 73 -11.96 11.99 -4.16
CA PRO A 73 -10.84 12.78 -4.64
C PRO A 73 -9.89 11.86 -5.38
N ASN A 74 -9.66 12.16 -6.64
CA ASN A 74 -8.54 11.59 -7.35
C ASN A 74 -7.36 12.37 -6.78
N LEU A 75 -6.70 11.80 -5.77
CA LEU A 75 -5.40 12.27 -5.33
C LEU A 75 -4.45 12.06 -6.51
N LYS A 76 -4.58 12.88 -7.56
CA LYS A 76 -3.57 13.05 -8.58
C LYS A 76 -2.37 13.47 -7.77
N ALA A 77 -1.43 12.52 -7.71
CA ALA A 77 -0.13 12.63 -7.08
C ALA A 77 0.24 14.10 -6.97
N GLN A 78 0.29 14.61 -5.73
CA GLN A 78 0.89 15.90 -5.44
C GLN A 78 2.09 16.05 -6.37
N GLY A 79 2.12 17.12 -7.17
CA GLY A 79 3.08 17.35 -8.24
C GLY A 79 4.55 17.45 -7.81
N SER A 80 4.89 16.97 -6.61
CA SER A 80 6.23 16.75 -6.11
C SER A 80 6.71 15.29 -6.24
N ASN A 81 5.84 14.31 -6.52
CA ASN A 81 6.21 12.89 -6.65
C ASN A 81 5.49 12.20 -7.82
N LEU A 82 5.59 12.76 -9.03
CA LEU A 82 5.35 11.98 -10.26
C LEU A 82 6.44 10.90 -10.33
N ARG A 83 6.18 9.75 -9.68
CA ARG A 83 7.06 8.58 -9.70
C ARG A 83 6.85 7.89 -11.03
N VAL A 84 7.82 8.04 -11.94
CA VAL A 84 7.82 7.30 -13.20
C VAL A 84 8.25 5.88 -12.91
N LEU A 85 7.27 4.97 -12.85
CA LEU A 85 7.56 3.55 -12.79
C LEU A 85 8.05 3.11 -14.17
N SER A 86 9.33 2.75 -14.26
CA SER A 86 9.85 2.12 -15.46
C SER A 86 9.38 0.68 -15.52
N ILE A 87 8.66 0.33 -16.58
CA ILE A 87 8.25 -1.03 -16.91
C ILE A 87 9.03 -1.50 -18.13
N SER A 88 9.32 -2.80 -18.19
CA SER A 88 9.91 -3.41 -19.38
C SER A 88 8.89 -4.30 -20.10
N VAL A 89 8.77 -4.15 -21.42
CA VAL A 89 7.87 -4.97 -22.25
C VAL A 89 8.66 -5.90 -23.16
N ASP A 90 8.03 -6.98 -23.61
CA ASP A 90 8.56 -7.84 -24.67
C ASP A 90 8.27 -7.31 -26.08
N LYS A 91 8.48 -8.15 -27.10
CA LYS A 91 8.24 -7.79 -28.51
C LYS A 91 6.75 -7.66 -28.87
N ASP A 92 5.89 -8.26 -28.05
CA ASP A 92 4.44 -8.32 -28.23
C ASP A 92 3.73 -7.32 -27.29
N ASP A 93 4.48 -6.38 -26.70
CA ASP A 93 4.02 -5.34 -25.76
C ASP A 93 3.47 -5.89 -24.43
N ASN A 94 3.83 -7.12 -24.04
CA ASN A 94 3.48 -7.66 -22.73
C ASN A 94 4.49 -7.20 -21.67
N GLU A 95 3.99 -6.74 -20.53
CA GLU A 95 4.81 -6.37 -19.37
C GLU A 95 5.58 -7.58 -18.82
N ASN A 96 6.88 -7.39 -18.58
CA ASN A 96 7.72 -8.36 -17.90
C ASN A 96 7.66 -8.17 -16.39
N ILE A 97 7.83 -9.26 -15.65
CA ILE A 97 8.02 -9.22 -14.20
C ILE A 97 9.50 -9.08 -13.93
N GLU A 98 9.93 -7.94 -13.39
CA GLU A 98 11.31 -7.76 -12.94
C GLU A 98 11.53 -8.44 -11.57
N LEU A 99 12.61 -9.20 -11.45
CA LEU A 99 13.07 -9.74 -10.17
C LEU A 99 14.02 -8.74 -9.53
N VAL A 100 13.73 -8.34 -8.30
CA VAL A 100 14.59 -7.52 -7.45
C VAL A 100 15.23 -8.41 -6.38
N PRO A 101 16.50 -8.82 -6.56
CA PRO A 101 17.24 -9.56 -5.54
C PRO A 101 17.50 -8.72 -4.29
N VAL A 102 17.66 -9.38 -3.16
CA VAL A 102 17.95 -8.73 -1.86
C VAL A 102 19.17 -7.81 -1.95
N LYS A 103 20.26 -8.30 -2.57
CA LYS A 103 21.52 -7.55 -2.72
C LYS A 103 21.37 -6.30 -3.59
N ALA A 104 20.39 -6.33 -4.49
CA ALA A 104 20.04 -5.25 -5.40
C ALA A 104 19.00 -4.29 -4.80
N SER A 105 18.40 -4.63 -3.65
CA SER A 105 17.41 -3.80 -2.94
C SER A 105 18.01 -2.44 -2.59
N ALA A 106 19.23 -2.37 -2.04
CA ALA A 106 19.88 -1.10 -1.71
C ALA A 106 20.19 -0.21 -2.93
N GLY A 107 20.48 -0.81 -4.10
CA GLY A 107 20.65 -0.07 -5.36
C GLY A 107 19.31 0.45 -5.91
N TYR A 108 18.28 -0.41 -5.83
CA TYR A 108 16.90 -0.05 -6.14
C TYR A 108 16.41 1.11 -5.24
N MET A 109 16.79 1.11 -3.97
CA MET A 109 16.50 2.17 -3.00
C MET A 109 17.12 3.54 -3.35
N ASN A 110 18.21 3.55 -4.11
CA ASN A 110 18.94 4.79 -4.43
C ASN A 110 18.77 5.21 -5.90
N GLY A 111 18.13 4.37 -6.73
CA GLY A 111 18.02 4.52 -8.18
C GLY A 111 16.64 4.23 -8.75
N PHE A 112 15.57 4.38 -7.95
CA PHE A 112 14.15 4.06 -8.21
C PHE A 112 13.54 4.41 -9.57
N SER A 113 14.22 5.18 -10.40
CA SER A 113 13.75 5.57 -11.73
C SER A 113 14.83 5.49 -12.79
N ASP A 114 16.02 4.92 -12.50
CA ASP A 114 17.03 4.73 -13.54
C ASP A 114 16.58 3.59 -14.46
N PRO A 115 16.18 3.89 -15.72
CA PRO A 115 15.74 2.88 -16.65
C PRO A 115 16.86 1.91 -17.00
N GLN A 116 18.15 2.28 -16.81
CA GLN A 116 19.27 1.38 -17.04
C GLN A 116 19.34 0.28 -16.00
N TYR A 117 19.16 0.61 -14.72
CA TYR A 117 19.17 -0.39 -13.63
C TYR A 117 18.02 -1.38 -13.77
N ILE A 118 16.81 -0.89 -14.03
CA ILE A 118 15.62 -1.75 -14.25
C ILE A 118 15.81 -2.64 -15.50
N ARG A 119 16.59 -2.18 -16.49
CA ARG A 119 16.91 -3.02 -17.67
C ARG A 119 17.82 -4.19 -17.35
N GLU A 120 18.73 -4.04 -16.40
CA GLU A 120 19.69 -5.07 -15.98
C GLU A 120 19.09 -6.11 -15.04
N LEU A 121 17.95 -5.81 -14.42
CA LEU A 121 17.26 -6.77 -13.56
C LEU A 121 16.84 -8.03 -14.34
N PRO A 122 16.96 -9.23 -13.75
CA PRO A 122 16.42 -10.44 -14.33
C PRO A 122 14.92 -10.29 -14.56
N LYS A 123 14.47 -10.68 -15.76
CA LYS A 123 13.09 -10.55 -16.20
C LYS A 123 12.53 -11.90 -16.55
N PHE A 124 11.28 -12.12 -16.18
CA PHE A 124 10.56 -13.31 -16.56
C PHE A 124 9.09 -12.99 -16.79
N GLN A 125 8.41 -13.89 -17.49
CA GLN A 125 6.98 -13.81 -17.72
C GLN A 125 6.33 -15.06 -17.15
N LEU A 126 5.19 -14.89 -16.51
CA LEU A 126 4.35 -16.00 -16.08
C LEU A 126 3.08 -16.00 -16.93
N PRO A 127 2.79 -17.07 -17.68
CA PRO A 127 1.60 -17.17 -18.51
C PRO A 127 0.35 -17.48 -17.65
N LEU A 128 0.16 -16.75 -16.56
CA LEU A 128 -0.97 -16.91 -15.64
C LEU A 128 -2.03 -15.86 -15.98
N PRO A 129 -3.30 -16.26 -16.24
CA PRO A 129 -4.38 -15.31 -16.52
C PRO A 129 -4.57 -14.26 -15.42
N SER A 130 -4.26 -14.60 -14.17
CA SER A 130 -4.34 -13.72 -13.00
C SER A 130 -3.26 -12.65 -12.94
N LEU A 131 -2.22 -12.73 -13.77
CA LEU A 131 -1.09 -11.81 -13.83
C LEU A 131 -1.00 -11.07 -15.19
N LYS A 132 -2.08 -11.04 -15.98
CA LYS A 132 -2.10 -10.39 -17.31
C LYS A 132 -2.54 -8.92 -17.29
N GLN A 133 -3.18 -8.47 -16.21
CA GLN A 133 -3.71 -7.11 -16.11
C GLN A 133 -3.11 -6.45 -14.87
N GLY A 134 -2.10 -5.61 -15.07
CA GLY A 134 -1.41 -4.87 -14.02
C GLY A 134 0.10 -4.94 -14.16
N THR A 135 0.79 -4.02 -13.48
CA THR A 135 2.25 -4.03 -13.40
C THR A 135 2.71 -4.89 -12.24
N PHE A 136 3.60 -5.85 -12.52
CA PHE A 136 4.06 -6.81 -11.54
C PHE A 136 5.57 -6.75 -11.35
N ARG A 137 6.00 -6.90 -10.10
CA ARG A 137 7.42 -7.00 -9.74
C ARG A 137 7.60 -8.07 -8.69
N ALA A 138 8.71 -8.80 -8.79
CA ALA A 138 9.05 -9.88 -7.88
C ALA A 138 10.16 -9.43 -6.95
N PHE A 139 9.98 -9.66 -5.65
CA PHE A 139 10.93 -9.26 -4.62
C PHE A 139 11.35 -10.49 -3.82
N GLU A 140 12.65 -10.67 -3.70
CA GLU A 140 13.21 -11.71 -2.83
C GLU A 140 13.14 -11.23 -1.37
N ILE A 141 12.52 -12.04 -0.50
CA ILE A 141 12.29 -11.67 0.90
C ILE A 141 13.40 -12.23 1.79
N THR A 142 13.98 -11.35 2.62
CA THR A 142 14.86 -11.73 3.72
C THR A 142 14.13 -11.70 5.05
N GLY A 143 14.51 -12.66 5.90
CA GLY A 143 14.08 -12.71 7.28
C GLY A 143 12.89 -13.65 7.49
N ASP A 144 12.76 -14.06 8.73
CA ASP A 144 11.86 -15.08 9.27
C ASP A 144 10.59 -14.45 9.85
N SER A 145 10.34 -13.17 9.55
CA SER A 145 9.20 -12.42 10.10
C SER A 145 7.83 -12.84 9.54
N MET A 146 7.76 -13.62 8.46
CA MET A 146 6.49 -13.99 7.79
C MET A 146 6.37 -15.50 7.57
N LEU A 147 6.52 -16.30 8.64
CA LEU A 147 6.23 -17.75 8.58
C LEU A 147 4.74 -17.97 8.20
N PRO A 148 4.43 -18.86 7.23
CA PRO A 148 5.25 -19.97 6.73
C PRO A 148 6.17 -19.66 5.54
N ILE A 149 6.26 -18.42 5.05
CA ILE A 149 7.16 -18.05 3.95
C ILE A 149 8.60 -18.05 4.48
N GLN A 150 9.43 -18.93 3.92
CA GLN A 150 10.82 -19.07 4.34
C GLN A 150 11.69 -17.95 3.74
N PRO A 151 12.76 -17.55 4.44
CA PRO A 151 13.77 -16.63 3.88
C PRO A 151 14.30 -17.15 2.53
N GLY A 152 14.44 -16.27 1.55
CA GLY A 152 14.83 -16.63 0.18
C GLY A 152 13.66 -17.00 -0.74
N SER A 153 12.42 -16.94 -0.24
CA SER A 153 11.24 -16.96 -1.10
C SER A 153 11.11 -15.66 -1.89
N VAL A 154 10.58 -15.77 -3.10
CA VAL A 154 10.32 -14.62 -3.97
C VAL A 154 8.81 -14.36 -3.97
N VAL A 155 8.42 -13.13 -3.66
CA VAL A 155 7.02 -12.69 -3.64
C VAL A 155 6.76 -11.78 -4.83
N ILE A 156 5.71 -12.08 -5.58
CA ILE A 156 5.23 -11.30 -6.71
C ILE A 156 4.18 -10.31 -6.20
N GLY A 157 4.48 -9.03 -6.34
CA GLY A 157 3.60 -7.92 -6.02
C GLY A 157 3.01 -7.27 -7.28
N GLU A 158 1.75 -6.87 -7.21
CA GLU A 158 1.08 -5.99 -8.17
C GLU A 158 1.21 -4.54 -7.70
N TYR A 159 1.63 -3.63 -8.58
CA TYR A 159 1.79 -2.21 -8.26
C TYR A 159 0.44 -1.59 -7.86
N LEU A 160 0.44 -0.80 -6.79
CA LEU A 160 -0.76 -0.12 -6.32
C LEU A 160 -0.67 1.39 -6.59
N ASP A 161 -1.35 1.85 -7.64
CA ASP A 161 -1.42 3.27 -8.02
C ASP A 161 -2.02 4.14 -6.91
N ASN A 162 -3.05 3.62 -6.23
CA ASN A 162 -3.75 4.32 -5.16
C ASN A 162 -3.57 3.61 -3.83
N TRP A 163 -2.76 4.21 -2.94
CA TRP A 163 -2.50 3.65 -1.60
C TRP A 163 -3.74 3.53 -0.71
N ASN A 164 -4.86 4.19 -1.08
CA ASN A 164 -6.13 4.01 -0.38
C ASN A 164 -6.79 2.65 -0.61
N ASP A 165 -6.34 1.89 -1.62
CA ASP A 165 -6.86 0.56 -1.92
C ASP A 165 -6.23 -0.53 -1.03
N VAL A 166 -5.33 -0.14 -0.12
CA VAL A 166 -4.79 -1.02 0.92
C VAL A 166 -5.91 -1.47 1.85
N LYS A 167 -6.06 -2.80 1.96
CA LYS A 167 -7.06 -3.47 2.80
C LYS A 167 -6.40 -4.04 4.03
N THR A 168 -7.01 -3.80 5.19
CA THR A 168 -6.62 -4.42 6.45
C THR A 168 -6.67 -5.94 6.34
N GLY A 169 -5.64 -6.61 6.83
CA GLY A 169 -5.52 -8.07 6.85
C GLY A 169 -4.91 -8.67 5.59
N GLU A 170 -4.63 -7.89 4.54
CA GLU A 170 -3.94 -8.36 3.34
C GLU A 170 -2.42 -8.13 3.43
N THR A 171 -1.65 -8.89 2.67
CA THR A 171 -0.18 -8.77 2.65
C THR A 171 0.32 -7.90 1.51
N TYR A 172 1.29 -7.06 1.82
CA TYR A 172 1.86 -6.08 0.90
C TYR A 172 3.38 -6.09 1.00
N ILE A 173 4.04 -5.73 -0.09
CA ILE A 173 5.45 -5.39 -0.14
C ILE A 173 5.50 -3.87 -0.11
N ILE A 174 6.10 -3.32 0.94
CA ILE A 174 6.25 -1.88 1.15
C ILE A 174 7.72 -1.55 0.94
N ILE A 175 7.96 -0.52 0.15
CA ILE A 175 9.30 0.01 -0.05
C ILE A 175 9.36 1.36 0.63
N SER A 176 10.27 1.53 1.58
CA SER A 176 10.41 2.75 2.39
C SER A 176 11.85 3.25 2.40
N LYS A 177 12.08 4.56 2.48
CA LYS A 177 13.45 5.13 2.39
C LYS A 177 14.33 4.62 3.53
N ASN A 178 13.76 4.44 4.72
CA ASN A 178 14.53 4.08 5.91
C ASN A 178 14.67 2.57 6.13
N GLU A 179 13.63 1.77 5.87
CA GLU A 179 13.66 0.32 6.15
C GLU A 179 13.96 -0.53 4.91
N GLY A 180 13.90 0.05 3.71
CA GLY A 180 14.07 -0.66 2.46
C GLY A 180 12.81 -1.43 2.04
N VAL A 181 13.01 -2.61 1.45
CA VAL A 181 11.92 -3.49 0.98
C VAL A 181 11.49 -4.43 2.11
N VAL A 182 10.24 -4.27 2.56
CA VAL A 182 9.65 -5.09 3.62
C VAL A 182 8.38 -5.77 3.14
N TYR A 183 8.16 -7.02 3.55
CA TYR A 183 6.93 -7.75 3.28
C TYR A 183 6.17 -7.97 4.59
N LYS A 184 4.97 -7.37 4.70
CA LYS A 184 4.17 -7.33 5.94
C LYS A 184 2.67 -7.33 5.64
N ARG A 185 1.87 -7.62 6.67
CA ARG A 185 0.41 -7.53 6.62
C ARG A 185 -0.06 -6.14 7.03
N ALA A 186 -0.98 -5.55 6.29
CA ALA A 186 -1.54 -4.24 6.62
C ALA A 186 -2.50 -4.35 7.83
N GLY A 187 -2.20 -3.63 8.91
CA GLY A 187 -2.98 -3.61 10.15
C GLY A 187 -4.08 -2.55 10.20
N ASN A 188 -4.07 -1.57 9.30
CA ASN A 188 -5.05 -0.49 9.22
C ASN A 188 -5.31 -0.11 7.75
N ARG A 189 -6.31 0.77 7.55
CA ARG A 189 -6.56 1.41 6.26
C ARG A 189 -5.72 2.67 6.15
N PHE A 190 -5.10 2.88 4.99
CA PHE A 190 -4.24 4.05 4.74
C PHE A 190 -4.98 5.39 4.91
N LYS A 191 -6.27 5.42 4.55
CA LYS A 191 -7.15 6.60 4.56
C LYS A 191 -7.32 7.29 5.92
N GLU A 192 -7.16 6.57 7.03
CA GLU A 192 -7.59 7.06 8.35
C GLU A 192 -6.51 7.84 9.09
N ASN A 193 -5.23 7.46 8.99
CA ASN A 193 -4.19 7.98 9.89
C ASN A 193 -2.97 8.61 9.21
N LYS A 194 -2.89 8.64 7.86
CA LYS A 194 -1.65 8.96 7.10
C LYS A 194 -0.43 8.10 7.48
N GLU A 195 -0.65 7.02 8.20
CA GLU A 195 0.35 6.06 8.65
C GLU A 195 -0.14 4.66 8.34
N LEU A 196 0.76 3.81 7.84
CA LEU A 196 0.49 2.41 7.56
C LEU A 196 1.02 1.55 8.70
N LYS A 197 0.13 0.87 9.40
CA LYS A 197 0.48 -0.12 10.42
C LYS A 197 0.84 -1.43 9.73
N LEU A 198 2.04 -1.92 10.02
CA LEU A 198 2.57 -3.17 9.51
C LEU A 198 2.59 -4.22 10.62
N ILE A 199 2.01 -5.37 10.33
CA ILE A 199 1.92 -6.52 11.23
C ILE A 199 2.73 -7.66 10.60
N SER A 200 3.57 -8.29 11.40
CA SER A 200 4.29 -9.51 11.03
C SER A 200 3.43 -10.73 11.37
N ASP A 201 3.39 -11.74 10.49
CA ASP A 201 2.69 -13.00 10.75
C ASP A 201 3.43 -13.85 11.79
N ASN A 202 4.74 -13.63 11.95
CA ASN A 202 5.51 -14.20 13.04
C ASN A 202 5.31 -13.39 14.34
N LYS A 203 4.77 -14.03 15.38
CA LYS A 203 4.50 -13.46 16.71
C LYS A 203 5.75 -12.97 17.46
N ALA A 204 6.95 -13.34 17.00
CA ALA A 204 8.21 -12.85 17.56
C ALA A 204 8.50 -11.38 17.21
N TYR A 205 7.77 -10.80 16.25
CA TYR A 205 7.99 -9.44 15.78
C TYR A 205 6.79 -8.56 16.11
N ASP A 206 7.04 -7.47 16.84
CA ASP A 206 6.00 -6.52 17.20
C ASP A 206 5.52 -5.70 15.99
N PRO A 207 4.22 -5.36 15.92
CA PRO A 207 3.71 -4.44 14.92
C PRO A 207 4.29 -3.04 15.07
N TYR A 208 4.58 -2.39 13.94
CA TYR A 208 5.08 -1.02 13.90
C TYR A 208 4.36 -0.20 12.81
N THR A 209 4.55 1.11 12.77
CA THR A 209 3.89 2.02 11.82
C THR A 209 4.92 2.77 10.98
N ILE A 210 4.64 2.90 9.68
CA ILE A 210 5.43 3.71 8.75
C ILE A 210 4.58 4.92 8.30
N PRO A 211 5.11 6.16 8.39
CA PRO A 211 4.41 7.35 7.89
C PRO A 211 4.37 7.38 6.36
N SER A 212 3.32 8.00 5.79
CA SER A 212 3.16 8.12 4.32
C SER A 212 4.36 8.73 3.60
N ASP A 213 5.10 9.61 4.27
CA ASP A 213 6.20 10.39 3.68
C ASP A 213 7.47 9.55 3.46
N ASP A 214 7.57 8.43 4.19
CA ASP A 214 8.66 7.47 4.08
C ASP A 214 8.37 6.39 3.03
N ILE A 215 7.09 6.15 2.72
CA ILE A 215 6.67 5.14 1.76
C ILE A 215 6.98 5.59 0.32
N LEU A 216 7.65 4.72 -0.41
CA LEU A 216 8.03 4.89 -1.80
C LEU A 216 7.12 4.10 -2.73
N GLU A 217 6.88 2.84 -2.43
CA GLU A 217 6.01 2.01 -3.26
C GLU A 217 5.24 1.03 -2.38
N ILE A 218 4.02 0.71 -2.81
CA ILE A 218 3.21 -0.33 -2.20
C ILE A 218 2.84 -1.31 -3.31
N TRP A 219 3.16 -2.58 -3.10
CA TRP A 219 2.82 -3.66 -4.01
C TRP A 219 1.94 -4.66 -3.29
N LYS A 220 0.79 -4.99 -3.86
CA LYS A 220 -0.10 -6.01 -3.32
C LYS A 220 0.44 -7.38 -3.66
N ALA A 221 0.74 -8.20 -2.65
CA ALA A 221 1.22 -9.55 -2.90
C ALA A 221 0.12 -10.41 -3.54
N LYS A 222 0.45 -11.07 -4.65
CA LYS A 222 -0.47 -11.93 -5.42
C LYS A 222 -0.05 -13.39 -5.44
N ALA A 223 1.26 -13.62 -5.47
CA ALA A 223 1.83 -14.96 -5.46
C ALA A 223 3.18 -14.93 -4.77
N TYR A 224 3.65 -16.08 -4.32
CA TYR A 224 5.03 -16.29 -3.92
C TYR A 224 5.48 -17.66 -4.44
N PHE A 225 6.78 -17.80 -4.67
CA PHE A 225 7.39 -19.09 -4.93
C PHE A 225 8.60 -19.25 -4.02
N THR A 226 8.82 -20.49 -3.58
CA THR A 226 9.98 -20.86 -2.76
C THR A 226 10.85 -21.83 -3.54
N SER A 227 12.15 -21.66 -3.42
CA SER A 227 13.13 -22.64 -3.94
C SER A 227 13.40 -23.75 -2.93
N SER A 228 13.02 -23.58 -1.66
CA SER A 228 13.03 -24.64 -0.66
C SER A 228 11.72 -25.41 -0.72
N LEU A 229 11.77 -26.59 -1.31
CA LEU A 229 10.64 -27.51 -1.27
C LEU A 229 10.44 -27.96 0.17
N PRO A 230 9.19 -28.07 0.64
CA PRO A 230 8.91 -28.59 1.96
C PRO A 230 9.46 -30.01 2.04
N ASP A 231 10.39 -30.26 2.96
CA ASP A 231 10.74 -31.63 3.32
C ASP A 231 9.46 -32.30 3.84
N PRO A 232 9.17 -33.55 3.42
CA PRO A 232 8.04 -34.27 3.98
C PRO A 232 8.25 -34.33 5.49
N THR A 233 7.42 -33.62 6.25
CA THR A 233 7.31 -33.83 7.69
C THR A 233 7.06 -35.32 7.85
N PRO A 234 7.95 -36.09 8.51
CA PRO A 234 7.65 -37.47 8.80
C PRO A 234 6.32 -37.44 9.56
N GLU A 235 5.25 -37.92 8.95
CA GLU A 235 4.04 -38.19 9.72
C GLU A 235 4.49 -39.10 10.85
N PRO A 236 4.19 -38.77 12.13
CA PRO A 236 4.63 -39.60 13.22
C PRO A 236 4.03 -40.99 13.00
N THR A 237 4.89 -41.93 12.59
CA THR A 237 4.49 -43.32 12.38
C THR A 237 3.88 -43.85 13.67
N ILE A 238 2.93 -44.77 13.58
CA ILE A 238 2.29 -45.39 14.76
C ILE A 238 3.35 -45.87 15.76
N GLU A 239 4.50 -46.36 15.29
CA GLU A 239 5.64 -46.76 16.13
C GLU A 239 6.22 -45.62 16.97
N THR A 240 6.41 -44.42 16.39
CA THR A 240 6.89 -43.25 17.15
C THR A 240 5.86 -42.77 18.16
N LEU A 241 4.57 -42.78 17.81
CA LEU A 241 3.48 -42.48 18.76
C LEU A 241 3.41 -43.49 19.91
N THR A 242 3.53 -44.78 19.60
CA THR A 242 3.55 -45.86 20.59
C THR A 242 4.76 -45.71 21.53
N THR A 243 5.91 -45.33 20.99
CA THR A 243 7.14 -45.12 21.77
C THR A 243 7.01 -43.91 22.70
N MET A 244 6.44 -42.80 22.21
CA MET A 244 6.16 -41.62 23.03
C MET A 244 5.13 -41.91 24.13
N MET A 245 4.07 -42.66 23.83
CA MET A 245 3.10 -43.10 24.83
C MET A 245 3.73 -44.01 25.89
N SER A 246 4.60 -44.93 25.48
CA SER A 246 5.34 -45.81 26.41
C SER A 246 6.29 -45.00 27.31
N GLN A 247 6.97 -43.99 26.77
CA GLN A 247 7.81 -43.08 27.55
C GLN A 247 7.00 -42.20 28.51
N MET A 248 5.82 -41.72 28.11
CA MET A 248 4.91 -41.01 29.00
C MET A 248 4.41 -41.92 30.12
N GLN A 249 4.02 -43.16 29.84
CA GLN A 249 3.63 -44.13 30.87
C GLN A 249 4.77 -44.44 31.85
N LYS A 250 6.00 -44.58 31.36
CA LYS A 250 7.20 -44.73 32.22
C LYS A 250 7.43 -43.50 33.10
N SER A 251 7.27 -42.30 32.56
CA SER A 251 7.47 -41.06 33.31
C SER A 251 6.40 -40.87 34.38
N LEU A 252 5.13 -41.16 34.06
CA LEU A 252 4.01 -41.12 35.01
C LEU A 252 4.14 -42.17 36.12
N SER A 253 4.60 -43.38 35.79
CA SER A 253 4.84 -44.43 36.78
C SER A 253 6.05 -44.15 37.69
N GLN A 254 7.03 -43.37 37.22
CA GLN A 254 8.12 -42.85 38.05
C GLN A 254 7.65 -41.70 38.97
N LEU A 255 6.77 -40.83 38.48
CA LEU A 255 6.16 -39.76 39.28
C LEU A 255 5.25 -40.29 40.40
N ASN A 256 4.52 -41.38 40.17
CA ASN A 256 3.67 -42.03 41.17
C ASN A 256 4.44 -42.90 42.19
N LYS A 257 5.77 -43.01 42.06
CA LYS A 257 6.63 -43.79 42.97
C LYS A 257 7.40 -42.93 43.99
N ASN A 258 7.24 -41.60 43.93
CA ASN A 258 7.66 -40.66 44.96
C ASN A 258 6.43 -40.11 45.68
#